data_AF-A0A2Z7CLN6-F1
#
_entry.id   AF-A0A2Z7CLN6-F1
#
_cell.length_a   1.000
_cell.length_b   1.000
_cell.length_c   1.000
_cell.angle_alpha   90.00
_cell.angle_beta   90.00
_cell.angle_gamma   90.00
#
_symmetry.space_group_name_H-M   'P 1'
#
loop_
_entity.id
_entity.type
_entity.pdbx_description
1 polymer ?
#
loop_
_entity_poly.entity_id
_entity_poly.type
_entity_poly.pdbx_seq_one_letter_code
_entity_poly.pdbx_strand_id
1 'polypeptide(L)' 'MYTQWCGPCKVLDCNKDNKPLAKELGIKVVPTFKLLKDSKIIKEVTGAKYDDLVLAIENARIS' A
#
# COMPACT_ATOMS: atom_id res chain seq x y z
N MET A 1 12.27 -1.28 -6.62
CA MET A 1 12.46 -1.93 -5.30
C MET A 1 11.25 -2.82 -5.07
N TYR A 2 11.34 -4.08 -5.51
CA TYR A 2 10.38 -5.14 -5.20
C TYR A 2 10.93 -5.93 -4.02
N THR A 3 10.10 -6.28 -3.04
CA THR A 3 10.52 -7.20 -1.98
C THR A 3 10.21 -8.62 -2.43
N GLN A 4 11.25 -9.44 -2.63
CA GLN A 4 11.19 -10.81 -3.16
C GLN A 4 10.45 -11.82 -2.24
N TRP A 5 9.93 -11.37 -1.09
CA TRP A 5 9.36 -12.21 -0.04
C TRP A 5 7.90 -11.90 0.30
N CYS A 6 7.34 -10.74 -0.10
CA CYS A 6 5.95 -10.39 0.18
C CYS A 6 5.14 -10.41 -1.13
N GLY A 7 4.69 -11.61 -1.52
CA GLY A 7 4.05 -11.92 -2.79
C GLY A 7 2.79 -11.14 -3.21
N PRO A 8 2.02 -10.43 -2.35
CA PRO A 8 0.83 -9.70 -2.81
C PRO A 8 1.00 -8.17 -2.92
N CYS A 9 2.17 -7.59 -2.60
CA CYS A 9 2.33 -6.13 -2.62
C CYS A 9 2.45 -5.59 -4.06
N LYS A 10 1.32 -5.16 -4.66
CA LYS A 10 1.30 -4.48 -5.95
C LYS A 10 1.79 -3.04 -5.80
N VAL A 11 2.97 -2.74 -6.33
CA VAL A 11 3.46 -1.37 -6.47
C VAL A 11 2.63 -0.67 -7.54
N LEU A 12 1.96 0.41 -7.18
CA LEU A 12 1.23 1.27 -8.12
C LEU A 12 2.08 2.49 -8.42
N ASP A 13 2.81 2.44 -9.52
CA ASP A 13 3.51 3.61 -10.03
C ASP A 13 2.49 4.66 -10.49
N CYS A 14 2.77 5.94 -10.21
CA CYS A 14 1.95 7.06 -10.67
C CYS A 14 2.17 7.29 -12.18
N ASN A 15 1.62 6.41 -13.00
CA ASN A 15 1.67 6.46 -14.47
C ASN A 15 0.26 6.60 -15.07
N LYS A 16 0.16 6.76 -16.39
CA LYS A 16 -1.14 6.97 -17.09
C LYS A 16 -2.09 5.79 -16.90
N ASP A 17 -1.56 4.57 -16.89
CA ASP A 17 -2.34 3.33 -16.83
C ASP A 17 -2.90 3.07 -15.43
N ASN A 18 -2.15 3.44 -14.39
CA ASN A 18 -2.55 3.28 -12.99
C ASN A 18 -3.37 4.47 -12.46
N LYS A 19 -3.44 5.59 -13.18
CA LYS A 19 -4.19 6.79 -12.76
C LYS A 19 -5.66 6.52 -12.43
N PRO A 20 -6.42 5.72 -13.21
CA PRO A 20 -7.80 5.37 -12.86
C PRO A 20 -7.89 4.58 -11.55
N LEU A 21 -7.01 3.59 -11.37
CA LEU A 21 -6.95 2.76 -10.17
C LEU A 21 -6.51 3.56 -8.94
N ALA A 22 -5.55 4.48 -9.09
CA ALA A 22 -5.15 5.38 -8.01
C ALA A 22 -6.31 6.29 -7.57
N LYS A 23 -7.15 6.75 -8.52
CA LYS A 23 -8.35 7.54 -8.24
C LYS A 23 -9.43 6.70 -7.54
N GLU A 24 -9.66 5.47 -8.00
CA GLU A 24 -10.62 4.54 -7.39
C GLU A 24 -10.23 4.20 -5.94
N LEU A 25 -8.93 3.95 -5.70
CA LEU A 25 -8.39 3.71 -4.37
C LEU A 25 -8.27 4.99 -3.52
N GLY A 26 -8.56 6.17 -4.08
CA GLY A 26 -8.54 7.45 -3.35
C GLY A 26 -7.14 7.95 -2.98
N ILE A 27 -6.09 7.58 -3.73
CA ILE A 27 -4.71 8.01 -3.48
C ILE A 27 -4.57 9.49 -3.90
N LYS A 28 -4.30 10.36 -2.91
CA LYS A 28 -4.15 11.82 -3.12
C LYS A 28 -2.72 12.33 -2.89
N VAL A 29 -1.94 11.61 -2.08
CA VAL A 29 -0.59 12.00 -1.67
C VAL A 29 0.39 10.85 -1.95
N VAL A 30 1.63 11.17 -2.25
CA VAL A 30 2.69 10.18 -2.50
C VAL A 30 3.82 10.29 -1.46
N PRO A 31 4.40 9.17 -1.00
CA PRO A 31 3.90 7.79 -1.15
C PRO A 31 2.68 7.53 -0.24
N THR A 32 1.75 6.69 -0.69
CA THR A 32 0.66 6.15 0.13
C THR A 32 0.70 4.63 0.05
N PHE A 33 0.74 3.97 1.19
CA PHE A 33 0.73 2.51 1.32
C PHE A 33 -0.64 2.07 1.83
N LYS A 34 -1.35 1.26 1.06
CA LYS A 34 -2.59 0.61 1.50
C LYS A 34 -2.31 -0.87 1.67
N LEU A 35 -2.64 -1.41 2.83
CA LEU A 35 -2.55 -2.84 3.12
C LEU A 35 -3.91 -3.46 2.84
N LEU A 36 -3.92 -4.49 2.01
CA LEU A 36 -5.13 -5.21 1.62
C LEU A 36 -5.09 -6.64 2.15
N LYS A 37 -6.21 -7.11 2.68
CA LYS A 37 -6.47 -8.50 3.05
C LYS A 37 -7.88 -8.86 2.59
N ASP A 38 -8.04 -10.03 1.96
CA ASP A 38 -9.31 -10.48 1.38
C ASP A 38 -9.98 -9.42 0.48
N SER A 39 -9.17 -8.76 -0.36
CA SER A 39 -9.58 -7.67 -1.25
C SER A 39 -10.16 -6.42 -0.56
N LYS A 40 -9.99 -6.29 0.76
CA LYS A 40 -10.41 -5.11 1.55
C LYS A 40 -9.20 -4.36 2.07
N ILE A 41 -9.31 -3.04 2.11
CA ILE A 41 -8.28 -2.17 2.72
C ILE A 41 -8.41 -2.29 4.24
N ILE A 42 -7.37 -2.82 4.90
CA ILE A 42 -7.33 -2.98 6.35
C ILE A 42 -6.49 -1.89 7.04
N LYS A 43 -5.57 -1.25 6.32
CA LYS A 43 -4.74 -0.16 6.84
C LYS A 43 -4.25 0.74 5.72
N GLU A 44 -4.02 2.01 6.06
CA GLU A 44 -3.39 3.00 5.20
C GLU A 44 -2.29 3.74 5.97
N VAL A 45 -1.16 3.98 5.31
CA VAL A 45 -0.04 4.79 5.79
C VAL A 45 0.33 5.79 4.70
N THR A 46 0.34 7.08 5.04
CA THR A 46 0.65 8.16 4.09
C THR A 46 1.96 8.85 4.46
N GLY A 47 2.74 9.19 3.43
CA GLY A 47 4.07 9.77 3.56
C GLY A 47 5.17 8.72 3.74
N ALA A 48 6.42 9.19 3.71
CA ALA A 48 7.60 8.35 3.87
C ALA A 48 7.87 8.07 5.36
N LYS A 49 6.97 7.33 6.01
CA LYS A 49 7.07 6.97 7.43
C LYS A 49 7.42 5.49 7.57
N TYR A 50 8.71 5.21 7.74
CA TYR A 50 9.22 3.85 7.78
C TYR A 50 8.67 3.06 8.97
N ASP A 51 8.80 3.59 10.19
CA ASP A 51 8.40 2.87 11.41
C ASP A 51 6.89 2.59 11.43
N ASP A 52 6.06 3.59 11.07
CA ASP A 52 4.60 3.43 10.97
C ASP A 52 4.22 2.34 9.95
N LEU A 53 4.94 2.26 8.84
CA LEU A 53 4.71 1.25 7.81
C LEU A 53 5.09 -0.15 8.28
N VAL A 54 6.25 -0.31 8.92
CA VAL A 54 6.68 -1.59 9.49
C VAL A 54 5.68 -2.09 10.53
N LEU A 55 5.29 -1.22 11.46
CA LEU A 55 4.29 -1.53 12.48
C LEU A 55 2.94 -1.91 11.87
N ALA A 56 2.49 -1.21 10.82
CA ALA A 56 1.26 -1.54 10.10
C ALA A 56 1.33 -2.94 9.47
N ILE A 57 2.46 -3.31 8.88
CA ILE A 57 2.69 -4.62 8.26
C ILE A 57 2.70 -5.72 9.32
N GLU A 58 3.39 -5.53 10.44
CA GLU A 58 3.45 -6.52 11.52
C GLU A 58 2.07 -6.81 12.10
N ASN A 59 1.28 -5.77 12.38
CA ASN A 59 -0.08 -5.93 12.86
C ASN A 59 -0.98 -6.66 11.85
N ALA A 60 -0.85 -6.35 10.57
CA ALA A 60 -1.63 -6.99 9.51
C ALA A 60 -1.31 -8.48 9.32
N ARG A 61 -0.12 -8.94 9.73
CA ARG A 61 0.26 -10.36 9.65
C ARG A 61 -0.40 -11.22 10.74
N ILE A 62 -0.74 -10.63 11.88
CA ILE A 62 -1.27 -11.33 13.06
C ILE A 62 -2.81 -11.32 13.08
N SER A 63 -3.43 -10.29 12.48
CA SER A 63 -4.87 -10.18 12.23
C SER A 63 -5.34 -11.11 11.13
#